data_AF-X1IW19-F1
#
_entry.id   AF-X1IW19-F1
#
_cell.length_a   1.000
_cell.length_b   1.000
_cell.length_c   1.000
_cell.angle_alpha   90.00
_cell.angle_beta   90.00
_cell.angle_gamma   90.00
#
_symmetry.space_group_name_H-M   'P 1'
#
loop_
_entity.id
_entity.type
_entity.pdbx_description
1 polymer ?
#
loop_
_entity_poly.entity_id
_entity_poly.type
_entity_poly.pdbx_seq_one_letter_code
_entity_poly.pdbx_strand_id
1 'polypeptide(L)'
;VPRASGTPDHASEHEPGGSDEITFPGAHLHAVNEDKSGECDGSKTVFLTANEFLPEYLQVLLNGQGLRLNTDYTEGSFYDAFTMTTAPVAGDALVLSYVAQFVEE
;
A
#
# COMPACT_ATOMS: atom_id res chain seq x y z
N VAL A 1 65.57 4.60 1.65
CA VAL A 1 64.32 4.02 1.12
C VAL A 1 63.15 4.53 1.94
N PRO A 2 62.25 5.38 1.42
CA PRO A 2 61.03 5.72 2.15
C PRO A 2 59.98 4.62 1.92
N ARG A 3 59.34 4.21 3.00
CA ARG A 3 58.27 3.21 3.04
C ARG A 3 56.96 3.90 2.64
N ALA A 4 56.35 3.45 1.54
CA ALA A 4 55.04 3.93 1.12
C ALA A 4 54.02 3.63 2.22
N SER A 5 53.40 4.67 2.77
CA SER A 5 52.27 4.58 3.69
C SER A 5 51.00 4.54 2.86
N GLY A 6 50.59 3.35 2.42
CA GLY A 6 49.24 3.12 1.95
C GLY A 6 48.41 2.59 3.12
N THR A 7 47.49 3.41 3.64
CA THR A 7 46.38 2.90 4.45
C THR A 7 45.54 1.97 3.57
N PRO A 8 45.08 0.80 4.06
CA PRO A 8 44.14 0.00 3.30
C PRO A 8 42.82 0.76 3.29
N ASP A 9 42.54 1.45 2.19
CA ASP A 9 41.24 2.06 1.94
C ASP A 9 40.25 0.93 1.64
N HIS A 10 39.68 0.34 2.68
CA HIS A 10 38.55 -0.59 2.58
C HIS A 10 37.26 0.09 2.09
N ALA A 11 37.32 1.37 1.72
CA ALA A 11 36.17 2.17 1.30
C ALA A 11 36.27 2.66 -0.16
N SER A 12 37.34 2.34 -0.91
CA SER A 12 37.53 2.89 -2.27
C SER A 12 37.02 2.01 -3.41
N GLU A 13 36.42 0.85 -3.13
CA GLU A 13 36.06 -0.12 -4.18
C GLU A 13 34.55 -0.16 -4.49
N HIS A 14 33.73 0.57 -3.74
CA HIS A 14 32.30 0.61 -4.00
C HIS A 14 31.94 1.85 -4.82
N GLU A 15 31.55 1.61 -6.07
CA GLU A 15 30.82 2.58 -6.88
C GLU A 15 29.32 2.32 -6.68
N PRO A 16 28.50 3.36 -6.37
CA PRO A 16 27.05 3.20 -6.31
C PRO A 16 26.51 2.63 -7.63
N GLY A 17 25.69 1.59 -7.56
CA GLY A 17 25.15 0.83 -8.69
C GLY A 17 26.02 -0.33 -9.18
N GLY A 18 27.03 -0.74 -8.40
CA GLY A 18 27.89 -1.88 -8.72
C GLY A 18 27.19 -3.24 -8.62
N SER A 19 27.78 -4.27 -9.24
CA SER A 19 27.25 -5.65 -9.18
C SER A 19 27.32 -6.30 -7.80
N ASP A 20 28.01 -5.65 -6.86
CA ASP A 20 28.10 -5.96 -5.43
C ASP A 20 26.98 -5.31 -4.61
N GLU A 21 26.19 -4.40 -5.21
CA GLU A 21 25.03 -3.78 -4.56
C GLU A 21 23.78 -4.66 -4.70
N ILE A 22 23.13 -4.92 -3.57
CA ILE A 22 21.80 -5.53 -3.56
C ILE A 22 20.79 -4.39 -3.58
N THR A 23 20.32 -4.03 -4.77
CA THR A 23 19.16 -3.15 -4.91
C THR A 23 17.91 -3.95 -4.59
N PHE A 24 17.09 -3.44 -3.65
CA PHE A 24 15.74 -3.94 -3.44
C PHE A 24 14.74 -2.95 -4.06
N PRO A 25 14.53 -2.98 -5.39
CA PRO A 25 13.50 -2.13 -6.00
C PRO A 25 12.16 -2.50 -5.37
N GLY A 26 11.48 -1.53 -4.75
CA GLY A 26 10.16 -1.73 -4.14
C GLY A 26 10.12 -2.39 -2.75
N ALA A 27 11.18 -2.32 -1.93
CA ALA A 27 11.16 -2.90 -0.57
C ALA A 27 10.18 -2.25 0.43
N HIS A 28 9.51 -1.15 0.05
CA HIS A 28 8.51 -0.53 0.90
C HIS A 28 7.12 -1.00 0.49
N LEU A 29 6.62 -2.03 1.17
CA LEU A 29 5.18 -2.33 1.22
C LEU A 29 4.56 -1.33 2.20
N HIS A 30 3.90 -0.31 1.68
CA HIS A 30 3.22 0.68 2.51
C HIS A 30 1.82 0.16 2.83
N ALA A 31 1.64 -0.28 4.08
CA ALA A 31 0.30 -0.49 4.62
C ALA A 31 -0.34 0.88 4.91
N VAL A 32 -1.49 1.11 4.30
CA VAL A 32 -2.28 2.33 4.47
C VAL A 32 -3.57 1.99 5.19
N ASN A 33 -3.97 2.84 6.13
CA ASN A 33 -5.30 2.80 6.74
C ASN A 33 -6.07 4.06 6.33
N GLU A 34 -7.31 3.87 5.88
CA GLU A 34 -8.22 4.98 5.55
C GLU A 34 -9.53 4.85 6.29
N ASP A 35 -10.05 5.99 6.75
CA ASP A 35 -11.39 6.10 7.33
C ASP A 35 -12.33 6.73 6.29
N LYS A 36 -13.37 5.98 5.90
CA LYS A 36 -14.43 6.40 4.98
C LYS A 36 -15.79 6.51 5.67
N SER A 37 -15.82 6.46 7.00
CA SER A 37 -17.06 6.50 7.80
C SER A 37 -17.90 7.76 7.53
N GLY A 38 -17.23 8.88 7.22
CA GLY A 38 -17.90 10.15 6.89
C GLY A 38 -18.65 10.13 5.55
N GLU A 39 -18.43 9.12 4.71
CA GLU A 39 -19.07 8.96 3.40
C GLU A 39 -20.27 7.99 3.44
N CYS A 40 -20.53 7.33 4.57
CA CYS A 40 -21.65 6.41 4.72
C CYS A 40 -22.98 7.17 4.81
N ASP A 41 -23.94 6.84 3.94
CA ASP A 41 -25.26 7.50 3.86
C ASP A 41 -26.44 6.51 3.67
N GLY A 42 -26.16 5.20 3.64
CA GLY A 42 -27.14 4.14 3.40
C GLY A 42 -27.56 3.94 1.94
N SER A 43 -26.98 4.69 1.00
CA SER A 43 -27.25 4.57 -0.44
C SER A 43 -25.99 4.46 -1.30
N LYS A 44 -24.87 5.04 -0.85
CA LYS A 44 -23.57 5.01 -1.53
C LYS A 44 -22.92 3.64 -1.39
N THR A 45 -22.56 3.06 -2.52
CA THR A 45 -21.89 1.75 -2.59
C THR A 45 -20.46 1.83 -3.09
N VAL A 46 -20.07 2.88 -3.83
CA VAL A 46 -18.73 3.04 -4.40
C VAL A 46 -17.91 3.99 -3.55
N PHE A 47 -16.71 3.56 -3.16
CA PHE A 47 -15.78 4.33 -2.34
C PHE A 47 -14.40 4.34 -3.01
N LEU A 48 -13.78 5.52 -3.09
CA LEU A 48 -12.43 5.70 -3.63
C LEU A 48 -11.39 5.58 -2.52
N THR A 49 -10.26 4.94 -2.81
CA THR A 49 -9.05 4.98 -1.97
C THR A 49 -8.18 6.16 -2.36
N ALA A 50 -7.35 6.65 -1.44
CA ALA A 50 -6.42 7.74 -1.71
C ALA A 50 -5.24 7.30 -2.61
N ASN A 51 -4.91 6.01 -2.59
CA ASN A 51 -3.89 5.40 -3.46
C ASN A 51 -4.46 4.16 -4.14
N GLU A 52 -3.90 3.80 -5.29
CA GLU A 52 -4.13 2.48 -5.88
C GLU A 52 -3.62 1.40 -4.92
N PHE A 53 -4.36 0.30 -4.76
CA PHE A 53 -4.01 -0.81 -3.88
C PHE A 53 -3.67 -2.08 -4.68
N LEU A 54 -2.87 -2.98 -4.12
CA LEU A 54 -2.60 -4.27 -4.76
C LEU A 54 -3.88 -5.13 -4.83
N PRO A 55 -4.14 -5.82 -5.95
CA PRO A 55 -5.32 -6.67 -6.11
C PRO A 55 -5.38 -7.74 -5.01
N GLU A 56 -6.54 -7.94 -4.42
CA GLU A 56 -6.80 -8.87 -3.29
C GLU A 56 -6.11 -8.49 -1.96
N TYR A 57 -5.48 -7.31 -1.86
CA TYR A 57 -4.87 -6.81 -0.62
C TYR A 57 -5.70 -5.71 0.06
N LEU A 58 -6.89 -5.36 -0.46
CA LEU A 58 -7.82 -4.50 0.24
C LEU A 58 -8.54 -5.29 1.35
N GLN A 59 -8.50 -4.78 2.57
CA GLN A 59 -9.34 -5.23 3.68
C GLN A 59 -10.34 -4.15 4.02
N VAL A 60 -11.63 -4.48 3.91
CA VAL A 60 -12.74 -3.60 4.29
C VAL A 60 -13.29 -4.05 5.64
N LEU A 61 -13.35 -3.13 6.60
CA LEU A 61 -13.93 -3.34 7.92
C LEU A 61 -15.15 -2.44 8.09
N LEU A 62 -16.29 -3.04 8.42
CA LEU A 62 -17.52 -2.33 8.77
C LEU A 62 -17.86 -2.57 10.23
N ASN A 63 -17.87 -1.52 11.03
CA ASN A 63 -18.08 -1.59 12.49
C ASN A 63 -17.12 -2.59 13.17
N GLY A 64 -15.88 -2.63 12.70
CA GLY A 64 -14.82 -3.53 13.18
C GLY A 64 -14.92 -4.98 12.67
N GLN A 65 -15.92 -5.31 11.86
CA GLN A 65 -16.07 -6.64 11.25
C GLN A 65 -15.44 -6.67 9.86
N GLY A 66 -14.58 -7.65 9.61
CA GLY A 66 -14.00 -7.87 8.29
C GLY A 66 -15.05 -8.37 7.30
N LEU A 67 -15.12 -7.71 6.15
CA LEU A 67 -15.98 -8.08 5.04
C LEU A 67 -15.24 -8.99 4.05
N ARG A 68 -15.97 -9.80 3.29
CA ARG A 68 -15.39 -10.75 2.32
C ARG A 68 -15.43 -10.19 0.90
N LEU A 69 -14.28 -10.25 0.23
CA LEU A 69 -14.16 -9.96 -1.19
C LEU A 69 -15.05 -10.91 -2.01
N ASN A 70 -15.71 -10.38 -3.04
CA ASN A 70 -16.67 -11.05 -3.92
C ASN A 70 -17.95 -11.57 -3.24
N THR A 71 -18.18 -11.23 -1.97
CA THR A 71 -19.45 -11.52 -1.28
C THR A 71 -20.09 -10.26 -0.71
N ASP A 72 -19.31 -9.46 0.01
CA ASP A 72 -19.77 -8.26 0.71
C ASP A 72 -19.32 -6.98 -0.02
N TYR A 73 -18.23 -7.07 -0.79
CA TYR A 73 -17.74 -6.02 -1.69
C TYR A 73 -16.93 -6.61 -2.86
N THR A 74 -16.69 -5.80 -3.90
CA THR A 74 -15.78 -6.10 -5.03
C THR A 74 -14.78 -4.98 -5.22
N GLU A 75 -13.56 -5.30 -5.64
CA GLU A 75 -12.55 -4.31 -6.05
C GLU A 75 -12.87 -3.70 -7.42
N GLY A 76 -12.54 -2.43 -7.61
CA GLY A 76 -12.64 -1.76 -8.90
C GLY A 76 -11.52 -2.21 -9.85
N SER A 77 -11.76 -2.13 -11.16
CA SER A 77 -10.81 -2.62 -12.18
C SER A 77 -9.45 -1.91 -12.19
N PHE A 78 -9.40 -0.67 -11.66
CA PHE A 78 -8.17 0.13 -11.55
C PHE A 78 -7.57 0.10 -10.14
N TYR A 79 -8.20 -0.62 -9.19
CA TYR A 79 -7.76 -0.74 -7.81
C TYR A 79 -7.56 0.60 -7.08
N ASP A 80 -8.29 1.64 -7.49
CA ASP A 80 -8.41 2.95 -6.82
C ASP A 80 -9.76 3.11 -6.11
N ALA A 81 -10.57 2.05 -6.14
CA ALA A 81 -11.93 2.03 -5.62
C ALA A 81 -12.39 0.63 -5.28
N PHE A 82 -13.46 0.54 -4.48
CA PHE A 82 -14.21 -0.71 -4.28
C PHE A 82 -15.71 -0.42 -4.23
N THR A 83 -16.52 -1.44 -4.47
CA THR A 83 -17.98 -1.38 -4.46
C THR A 83 -18.56 -2.33 -3.43
N MET A 84 -19.29 -1.81 -2.45
CA MET A 84 -20.04 -2.57 -1.46
C MET A 84 -21.31 -3.18 -2.07
N THR A 85 -21.63 -4.41 -1.72
CA THR A 85 -22.89 -5.06 -2.12
C THR A 85 -24.09 -4.46 -1.37
N THR A 86 -23.89 -4.05 -0.12
CA THR A 86 -24.89 -3.32 0.69
C THR A 86 -24.28 -2.00 1.14
N ALA A 87 -24.96 -0.89 0.87
CA ALA A 87 -24.49 0.43 1.27
C ALA A 87 -24.45 0.54 2.82
N PRO A 88 -23.31 0.94 3.41
CA PRO A 88 -23.23 1.20 4.85
C PRO A 88 -24.04 2.45 5.20
N VAL A 89 -24.71 2.42 6.35
CA VAL A 89 -25.62 3.49 6.79
C VAL A 89 -24.86 4.61 7.49
N ALA A 90 -25.45 5.81 7.52
CA ALA A 90 -24.88 6.92 8.25
C ALA A 90 -24.65 6.56 9.73
N GLY A 91 -23.43 6.78 10.21
CA GLY A 91 -22.99 6.40 11.56
C GLY A 91 -22.25 5.07 11.66
N ASP A 92 -22.21 4.27 10.59
CA ASP A 92 -21.32 3.11 10.51
C ASP A 92 -19.84 3.55 10.47
N ALA A 93 -18.97 2.75 11.09
CA ALA A 93 -17.52 2.91 11.00
C ALA A 93 -16.98 2.09 9.82
N LEU A 94 -16.64 2.75 8.72
CA LEU A 94 -16.06 2.12 7.53
C LEU A 94 -14.57 2.42 7.47
N VAL A 95 -13.76 1.39 7.74
CA VAL A 95 -12.29 1.49 7.76
C VAL A 95 -11.71 0.55 6.71
N LEU A 96 -10.69 1.03 6.00
CA LEU A 96 -9.96 0.30 4.99
C LEU A 96 -8.53 0.09 5.46
N SER A 97 -7.97 -1.07 5.20
CA SER A 97 -6.54 -1.36 5.33
C SER A 97 -6.05 -2.02 4.06
N TYR A 98 -5.01 -1.49 3.42
CA TYR A 98 -4.52 -2.03 2.16
C TYR A 98 -3.02 -1.79 1.95
N VAL A 99 -2.43 -2.54 1.03
CA VAL A 99 -1.07 -2.31 0.55
C VAL A 99 -1.12 -1.43 -0.69
N ALA A 100 -0.54 -0.23 -0.62
CA ALA A 100 -0.53 0.70 -1.75
C ALA A 100 0.42 0.26 -2.86
N GLN A 101 -0.01 0.45 -4.11
CA GLN A 101 0.85 0.39 -5.29
C GLN A 101 1.54 1.75 -5.45
N PHE A 102 2.86 1.78 -5.28
CA PHE A 102 3.67 2.92 -5.70
C PHE A 102 4.41 2.50 -6.95
N VAL A 103 4.14 3.19 -8.05
CA VAL A 103 4.98 3.12 -9.24
C VAL A 103 6.05 4.20 -9.05
N GLU A 104 7.32 3.80 -8.90
CA GLU A 104 8.42 4.77 -8.95
C GLU A 104 8.44 5.40 -10.36
N GLU A 105 8.35 6.74 -10.44
CA GLU A 105 8.48 7.51 -11.69
C GLU A 105 9.93 7.53 -12.21
#